data_AF-A0AAW2UGT1-F1
#
_entry.id   AF-A0AAW2UGT1-F1
#
_cell.length_a   1.000
_cell.length_b   1.000
_cell.length_c   1.000
_cell.angle_alpha   90.00
_cell.angle_beta   90.00
_cell.angle_gamma   90.00
#
_symmetry.space_group_name_H-M   'P 1'
#
loop_
_entity.id
_entity.type
_entity.pdbx_description
1 polymer ?
#
loop_
_entity_poly.entity_id
_entity_poly.type
_entity_poly.pdbx_seq_one_letter_code
_entity_poly.pdbx_strand_id
1 'polypeptide(L)'
;MIESFQEFRCLFLHQFASSRKHRKTELSLFSIHQKEGESLKDYLYRFNTAALEVPSTTQEVKASAFAQRLMDRDFFKSLAKKSATKFDALLARATKYINMEDAQASKREGRGGKRKENKEKTSETTGST
;
A
#
# COMPACT_ATOMS: atom_id res chain seq x y z
N MET A 1 -44.50 7.85 -18.99
CA MET A 1 -45.43 7.40 -17.94
C MET A 1 -45.27 5.90 -17.89
N ILE A 2 -45.07 5.27 -16.73
CA ILE A 2 -44.97 3.81 -16.67
C ILE A 2 -46.39 3.27 -16.64
N GLU A 3 -46.78 2.50 -17.65
CA GLU A 3 -48.19 2.13 -17.88
C GLU A 3 -48.55 0.80 -17.22
N SER A 4 -47.55 0.05 -16.72
CA SER A 4 -47.79 -1.19 -15.98
C SER A 4 -46.67 -1.56 -15.00
N PHE A 5 -47.02 -2.36 -14.00
CA PHE A 5 -46.04 -2.94 -13.07
C PHE A 5 -45.00 -3.82 -13.79
N GLN A 6 -45.37 -4.46 -14.91
CA GLN A 6 -44.45 -5.27 -15.71
C GLN A 6 -43.38 -4.40 -16.39
N GLU A 7 -43.78 -3.25 -16.93
CA GLU A 7 -42.86 -2.28 -17.52
C GLU A 7 -41.91 -1.69 -16.45
N PHE A 8 -42.44 -1.35 -15.28
CA PHE A 8 -41.61 -0.95 -14.12
C PHE A 8 -40.59 -2.03 -13.76
N ARG A 9 -41.01 -3.29 -13.66
CA ARG A 9 -40.12 -4.41 -13.35
C ARG A 9 -39.03 -4.61 -14.40
N CYS A 10 -39.36 -4.48 -15.69
CA CYS A 10 -38.38 -4.60 -16.77
C CYS A 10 -37.34 -3.48 -16.68
N LEU A 11 -37.78 -2.24 -16.51
CA LEU A 11 -36.88 -1.08 -16.35
C LEU A 11 -36.05 -1.20 -15.07
N PHE A 12 -36.66 -1.62 -13.97
CA PHE A 12 -35.95 -1.85 -12.71
C PHE A 12 -34.91 -2.96 -12.84
N LEU A 13 -35.23 -4.11 -13.43
CA LEU A 13 -34.27 -5.20 -13.61
C LEU A 13 -33.15 -4.82 -14.59
N HIS A 14 -33.48 -4.09 -15.65
CA HIS A 14 -32.50 -3.57 -16.59
C HIS A 14 -31.55 -2.57 -15.91
N GLN A 15 -32.11 -1.60 -15.20
CA GLN A 15 -31.34 -0.61 -14.45
C GLN A 15 -30.54 -1.26 -13.32
N PHE A 16 -31.11 -2.25 -12.62
CA PHE A 16 -30.45 -3.00 -11.55
C PHE A 16 -29.32 -3.88 -12.07
N ALA A 17 -29.52 -4.55 -13.21
CA ALA A 17 -28.47 -5.34 -13.88
C ALA A 17 -27.32 -4.44 -14.37
N SER A 18 -27.66 -3.29 -14.95
CA SER A 18 -26.70 -2.29 -15.42
C SER A 18 -26.00 -1.56 -14.28
N SER A 19 -26.70 -1.29 -13.17
CA SER A 19 -26.16 -0.65 -11.96
C SER A 19 -25.39 -1.60 -11.06
N ARG A 20 -25.35 -2.91 -11.37
CA ARG A 20 -24.36 -3.79 -10.74
C ARG A 20 -23.00 -3.26 -11.18
N LYS A 21 -22.39 -2.43 -10.34
CA LYS A 21 -20.96 -2.11 -10.39
C LYS A 21 -20.29 -3.44 -10.71
N HIS A 22 -19.64 -3.52 -11.87
CA HIS A 22 -19.00 -4.75 -12.32
C HIS A 22 -18.24 -5.31 -11.13
N ARG A 23 -18.63 -6.49 -10.65
CA ARG A 23 -17.98 -7.13 -9.49
C ARG A 23 -16.50 -7.10 -9.82
N LYS A 24 -15.71 -6.33 -9.06
CA LYS A 24 -14.26 -6.31 -9.25
C LYS A 24 -13.82 -7.77 -9.14
N THR A 25 -13.20 -8.27 -10.20
CA THR A 25 -12.82 -9.68 -10.30
C THR A 25 -11.43 -9.88 -9.74
N GLU A 26 -10.99 -11.13 -9.57
CA GLU A 26 -9.62 -11.43 -9.11
C GLU A 26 -8.57 -10.75 -10.00
N LEU A 27 -8.83 -10.65 -11.31
CA LEU A 27 -8.00 -9.96 -12.30
C LEU A 27 -7.78 -8.48 -11.97
N SER A 28 -8.74 -7.83 -11.29
CA SER A 28 -8.59 -6.43 -10.89
C SER A 28 -7.44 -6.24 -9.90
N LEU A 29 -7.13 -7.24 -9.05
CA LEU A 29 -5.98 -7.17 -8.15
C LEU A 29 -4.65 -7.23 -8.90
N PHE A 30 -4.57 -8.03 -9.96
CA PHE A 30 -3.37 -8.11 -10.80
C PHE A 30 -3.11 -6.83 -11.59
N SER A 31 -4.11 -5.96 -11.76
CA SER A 31 -3.91 -4.66 -12.40
C SER A 31 -3.17 -3.66 -11.49
N ILE A 32 -3.21 -3.89 -10.17
CA ILE A 32 -2.64 -2.99 -9.17
C ILE A 32 -1.16 -3.33 -9.02
N HIS A 33 -0.33 -2.47 -9.58
CA HIS A 33 1.12 -2.53 -9.41
C HIS A 33 1.63 -1.36 -8.61
N GLN A 34 2.70 -1.61 -7.86
CA GLN A 34 3.46 -0.56 -7.21
C GLN A 34 4.08 0.30 -8.31
N LYS A 35 3.79 1.60 -8.28
CA LYS A 35 4.30 2.56 -9.26
C LYS A 35 5.76 2.90 -8.96
N GLU A 36 6.46 3.44 -9.95
CA GLU A 36 7.81 3.95 -9.73
C GLU A 36 7.80 5.13 -8.75
N GLY A 37 8.66 5.08 -7.73
CA GLY A 37 8.69 6.07 -6.64
C GLY A 37 7.55 5.95 -5.61
N GLU A 38 6.61 5.01 -5.78
CA GLU A 38 5.55 4.77 -4.79
C GLU A 38 6.09 4.01 -3.58
N SER A 39 5.83 4.54 -2.38
CA SER A 39 6.21 3.88 -1.14
C SER A 39 5.46 2.55 -0.96
N LEU A 40 6.07 1.60 -0.25
CA LEU A 40 5.39 0.34 0.08
C LEU A 40 4.08 0.59 0.86
N LYS A 41 4.04 1.64 1.68
CA LYS A 41 2.87 2.04 2.47
C LYS A 41 1.68 2.46 1.59
N ASP A 42 1.91 3.30 0.60
CA ASP A 42 0.86 3.78 -0.30
C ASP A 42 0.34 2.66 -1.21
N TYR A 43 1.26 1.82 -1.70
CA TYR A 43 0.91 0.63 -2.46
C TYR A 43 0.07 -0.35 -1.62
N LEU A 44 0.50 -0.63 -0.39
CA LEU A 44 -0.21 -1.52 0.55
C LEU A 44 -1.63 -1.01 0.83
N TYR A 45 -1.78 0.31 1.03
CA TYR A 45 -3.08 0.93 1.24
C TYR A 45 -4.02 0.71 0.05
N ARG A 46 -3.57 1.07 -1.17
CA ARG A 46 -4.36 0.89 -2.41
C ARG A 46 -4.73 -0.57 -2.66
N PHE A 47 -3.77 -1.47 -2.49
CA PHE A 47 -4.00 -2.90 -2.71
C PHE A 47 -5.01 -3.44 -1.69
N ASN A 48 -4.89 -3.07 -0.41
CA ASN A 48 -5.81 -3.51 0.64
C ASN A 48 -7.24 -3.00 0.38
N THR A 49 -7.40 -1.74 -0.02
CA THR A 49 -8.72 -1.19 -0.40
C THR A 49 -9.36 -2.00 -1.52
N ALA A 50 -8.61 -2.34 -2.57
CA ALA A 50 -9.12 -3.16 -3.66
C ALA A 50 -9.40 -4.61 -3.23
N ALA A 51 -8.58 -5.18 -2.35
CA ALA A 51 -8.75 -6.52 -1.82
C ALA A 51 -10.04 -6.68 -0.99
N LEU A 52 -10.50 -5.60 -0.34
CA LEU A 52 -11.78 -5.57 0.39
C LEU A 52 -13.00 -5.52 -0.56
N GLU A 53 -12.83 -4.94 -1.75
CA GLU A 53 -13.90 -4.90 -2.77
C GLU A 53 -14.10 -6.24 -3.50
N VAL A 54 -13.16 -7.19 -3.32
CA VAL A 54 -13.20 -8.54 -3.93
C VAL A 54 -13.20 -9.64 -2.84
N PRO A 55 -14.27 -9.76 -2.04
CA PRO A 55 -14.32 -10.70 -0.92
C PRO A 55 -14.35 -12.18 -1.37
N SER A 56 -14.75 -12.45 -2.61
CA SER A 56 -14.82 -13.82 -3.15
C SER A 56 -13.46 -14.43 -3.51
N THR A 57 -12.40 -13.63 -3.56
CA THR A 57 -11.04 -14.08 -3.91
C THR A 57 -10.34 -14.71 -2.71
N THR A 58 -9.64 -15.82 -2.93
CA THR A 58 -8.91 -16.51 -1.85
C THR A 58 -7.72 -15.68 -1.33
N GLN A 59 -7.30 -15.99 -0.10
CA GLN A 59 -6.16 -15.34 0.54
C GLN A 59 -4.86 -15.58 -0.24
N GLU A 60 -4.71 -16.75 -0.86
CA GLU A 60 -3.55 -17.16 -1.64
C GLU A 60 -3.45 -16.38 -2.96
N VAL A 61 -4.59 -16.15 -3.62
CA VAL A 61 -4.65 -15.34 -4.85
C VAL A 61 -4.34 -13.88 -4.53
N LYS A 62 -4.89 -13.33 -3.44
CA LYS A 62 -4.56 -11.98 -2.97
C LYS A 62 -3.07 -11.81 -2.67
N ALA A 63 -2.48 -12.77 -1.95
CA ALA A 63 -1.05 -12.77 -1.65
C ALA A 63 -0.18 -12.87 -2.90
N SER A 64 -0.56 -13.74 -3.85
CA SER A 64 0.15 -13.90 -5.13
C SER A 64 0.08 -12.65 -5.99
N ALA A 65 -1.11 -12.05 -6.13
CA ALA A 65 -1.29 -10.81 -6.87
C ALA A 65 -0.45 -9.67 -6.26
N PHE A 66 -0.45 -9.54 -4.93
CA PHE A 66 0.37 -8.54 -4.24
C PHE A 66 1.86 -8.73 -4.55
N ALA A 67 2.39 -9.95 -4.38
CA ALA A 67 3.80 -10.25 -4.51
C ALA A 67 4.31 -10.12 -5.96
N GLN A 68 3.50 -10.51 -6.95
CA GLN A 68 3.84 -10.39 -8.37
C GLN A 68 3.94 -8.93 -8.85
N ARG A 69 3.24 -8.02 -8.18
CA ARG A 69 3.11 -6.62 -8.59
C ARG A 69 3.90 -5.65 -7.69
N LEU A 70 4.73 -6.20 -6.81
CA LEU A 70 5.62 -5.50 -5.90
C LEU A 70 6.92 -5.10 -6.62
N MET A 71 7.29 -3.82 -6.52
CA MET A 71 8.57 -3.31 -7.05
C MET A 71 9.63 -3.10 -5.95
N ASP A 72 9.22 -2.99 -4.69
CA ASP A 72 10.12 -2.89 -3.54
C ASP A 72 11.01 -4.14 -3.45
N ARG A 73 12.28 -3.98 -3.83
CA ARG A 73 13.23 -5.09 -3.95
C ARG A 73 13.61 -5.67 -2.60
N ASP A 74 13.70 -4.87 -1.56
CA ASP A 74 14.15 -5.33 -0.25
C ASP A 74 13.03 -6.02 0.51
N PHE A 75 11.81 -5.51 0.41
CA PHE A 75 10.64 -6.23 0.90
C PHE A 75 10.41 -7.52 0.11
N PHE A 76 10.55 -7.51 -1.22
CA PHE A 76 10.44 -8.72 -2.06
C PHE A 76 11.46 -9.79 -1.65
N LYS A 77 12.74 -9.43 -1.46
CA LYS A 77 13.75 -10.37 -0.95
C LYS A 77 13.36 -10.95 0.40
N SER A 78 12.75 -10.14 1.27
CA SER A 78 12.25 -10.63 2.56
C SER A 78 11.17 -11.70 2.36
N LEU A 79 10.22 -11.48 1.43
CA LEU A 79 9.18 -12.44 1.10
C LEU A 79 9.75 -13.72 0.50
N ALA A 80 10.77 -13.62 -0.36
CA ALA A 80 11.44 -14.79 -0.94
C ALA A 80 12.14 -15.65 0.14
N LYS A 81 12.74 -15.03 1.16
CA LYS A 81 13.38 -15.76 2.28
C LYS A 81 12.39 -16.51 3.16
N LYS A 82 11.18 -15.99 3.31
CA LYS A 82 10.12 -16.60 4.12
C LYS A 82 8.80 -16.32 3.44
N SER A 83 8.29 -17.28 2.68
CA SER A 83 7.04 -17.10 1.94
C SER A 83 5.87 -16.84 2.92
N ALA A 84 4.97 -15.97 2.50
CA ALA A 84 3.70 -15.73 3.17
C ALA A 84 2.58 -16.15 2.23
N THR A 85 2.01 -17.33 2.48
CA THR A 85 0.97 -17.91 1.62
C THR A 85 -0.40 -17.27 1.84
N LYS A 86 -0.65 -16.77 3.06
CA LYS A 86 -1.89 -16.09 3.45
C LYS A 86 -1.72 -14.58 3.36
N PHE A 87 -2.70 -13.89 2.78
CA PHE A 87 -2.64 -12.45 2.60
C PHE A 87 -2.61 -11.68 3.94
N ASP A 88 -3.33 -12.13 4.96
CA ASP A 88 -3.24 -11.51 6.31
C ASP A 88 -1.82 -11.55 6.91
N ALA A 89 -1.10 -12.66 6.72
CA ALA A 89 0.28 -12.79 7.18
C ALA A 89 1.23 -11.88 6.37
N LEU A 90 0.95 -11.71 5.08
CA LEU A 90 1.67 -10.77 4.22
C LEU A 90 1.44 -9.32 4.69
N LEU A 91 0.19 -8.94 4.97
CA LEU A 91 -0.15 -7.61 5.48
C LEU A 91 0.58 -7.30 6.80
N ALA A 92 0.51 -8.21 7.77
CA ALA A 92 1.20 -8.05 9.05
C ALA A 92 2.71 -7.83 8.87
N ARG A 93 3.32 -8.53 7.92
CA ARG A 93 4.73 -8.41 7.62
C ARG A 93 5.06 -7.09 6.92
N ALA A 94 4.25 -6.68 5.94
CA ALA A 94 4.41 -5.41 5.24
C ALA A 94 4.33 -4.24 6.24
N THR A 95 3.34 -4.24 7.12
CA THR A 95 3.19 -3.24 8.18
C THR A 95 4.41 -3.20 9.11
N LYS A 96 4.92 -4.37 9.53
CA LYS A 96 6.13 -4.43 10.35
C LYS A 96 7.36 -3.85 9.63
N TYR A 97 7.48 -4.12 8.33
CA TYR A 97 8.56 -3.60 7.51
C TYR A 97 8.49 -2.08 7.37
N ILE A 98 7.31 -1.54 7.04
CA ILE A 98 7.05 -0.08 6.95
C ILE A 98 7.40 0.60 8.27
N ASN A 99 6.93 0.08 9.41
CA ASN A 99 7.22 0.67 10.72
C ASN A 99 8.72 0.66 11.04
N MET A 100 9.45 -0.36 10.58
CA MET A 100 10.90 -0.43 10.75
C MET A 100 11.62 0.61 9.88
N GLU A 101 11.20 0.80 8.63
CA GLU A 101 11.74 1.83 7.74
C GLU A 101 11.47 3.24 8.28
N ASP A 102 10.23 3.52 8.70
CA ASP A 102 9.84 4.79 9.32
C ASP A 102 10.71 5.07 10.56
N ALA A 103 10.91 4.08 11.43
CA ALA A 103 11.77 4.23 12.62
C ALA A 103 13.26 4.45 12.27
N GLN A 104 13.75 3.90 11.15
CA GLN A 104 15.10 4.16 10.67
C GLN A 104 15.25 5.56 10.08
N ALA A 105 14.25 6.04 9.35
CA ALA A 105 14.21 7.40 8.81
C ALA A 105 14.26 8.44 9.94
N SER A 106 13.40 8.31 10.96
CA SER A 106 13.37 9.23 12.11
C SER A 106 14.70 9.27 12.88
N LYS A 107 15.40 8.13 12.98
CA LYS A 107 16.74 8.07 13.62
C LYS A 107 17.81 8.79 12.80
N ARG A 108 17.71 8.80 11.47
CA ARG A 108 18.65 9.52 10.60
C ARG A 108 18.45 11.04 10.71
N GLU A 109 17.20 11.48 10.75
CA GLU A 109 16.85 12.90 10.91
C GLU A 109 17.29 13.45 12.28
N GLY A 110 17.05 12.72 13.37
CA GLY A 110 17.49 13.11 14.71
C GLY A 110 19.02 13.18 14.89
N ARG A 111 19.79 12.43 14.09
CA ARG A 111 21.26 12.51 14.06
C ARG A 111 21.80 13.65 13.21
N GLY A 112 21.02 14.14 12.23
CA GLY A 112 21.36 15.30 11.40
C GLY A 112 21.29 16.62 12.15
N GLY A 113 20.39 16.74 13.13
CA GLY A 113 20.24 17.95 13.96
C GLY A 113 21.39 18.19 14.95
N LYS A 114 21.97 17.14 15.53
CA LYS A 114 23.03 17.26 16.55
C LYS A 114 24.42 17.64 16.00
N ARG A 115 24.63 17.66 14.68
CA ARG A 115 25.94 18.00 14.09
C ARG A 115 26.12 19.48 13.75
N LYS A 116 25.07 20.31 13.81
CA LYS A 116 25.17 21.74 13.46
C LYS A 116 25.46 22.67 14.64
N GLU A 117 25.39 22.22 15.88
CA GLU A 117 25.52 23.11 17.06
C GLU A 117 26.95 23.22 17.61
N ASN A 118 27.91 22.43 17.12
CA ASN A 118 29.28 22.40 17.68
C ASN A 118 30.33 23.13 16.81
N LYS A 119 29.92 24.06 15.94
CA LYS A 119 30.82 24.82 15.05
C LYS A 119 30.70 26.35 15.23
N GLU A 120 30.28 26.81 16.41
CA GLU A 120 30.16 28.24 16.74
C GLU A 120 30.72 28.60 18.14
N LYS A 121 31.62 27.78 18.70
CA LYS A 121 32.35 28.09 19.95
C LYS A 121 33.86 27.90 19.87
N THR A 122 34.46 28.08 18.69
CA THR A 122 35.92 28.10 18.55
C THR A 122 36.33 29.20 17.57
N SER A 123 35.95 30.43 17.88
CA SER A 123 36.54 31.63 17.28
C SER A 123 36.37 32.82 18.21
N GLU A 124 36.79 32.69 19.46
CA GLU A 124 37.27 33.86 20.22
C GLU A 124 38.74 33.63 20.51
N THR A 125 39.49 34.19 19.58
CA THR A 125 40.94 34.17 19.42
C THR A 125 41.62 34.80 20.62
N THR A 126 42.51 34.02 21.21
CA THR A 126 43.68 34.47 21.94
C THR A 126 44.42 35.58 21.19
N GLY A 127 44.67 36.70 21.87
CA GLY A 127 45.81 37.58 21.58
C GLY A 127 45.50 38.84 20.80
N SER A 128 45.60 39.98 21.48
CA SER A 128 46.35 41.10 20.94
C SER A 128 47.08 41.80 22.08
N THR A 129 48.33 42.07 21.78
CA THR A 129 49.43 42.66 22.54
C THR A 129 49.10 44.01 23.14
#